data_AF-A0AA88XQB9-F1
#
_entry.id   AF-A0AA88XQB9-F1
#
_cell.length_a   1.000
_cell.length_b   1.000
_cell.length_c   1.000
_cell.angle_alpha   90.00
_cell.angle_beta   90.00
_cell.angle_gamma   90.00
#
_symmetry.space_group_name_H-M   'P 1'
#
loop_
_entity.id
_entity.type
_entity.pdbx_description
1 polymer ?
#
loop_
_entity_poly.entity_id
_entity_poly.type
_entity_poly.pdbx_seq_one_letter_code
_entity_poly.pdbx_strand_id
1 'polypeptide(L)'
;MATMYYRPYSSEPIKDGEMPSYEAVESVLPEYQYIFVDPDKGGPPHGTRHPPPPVSTQYPGVPSTSRAPDDLDKTSMSVLDHQMKELENYRAAVHKMGQDILALRQQVRDLEANNSQLRRDLANYNDASKLMIDSSELDNLTKPEVMSRYAALKQTLTRSSGDISAYKDKVQKLQNELIKKNDQEKKFLQIQQSYKHQSELVVSLQAKIKKMRQLEEACKKQERVIERMEKVLEKQHKERGKRGTDKAAEDANAALLEENKRLRQQTEDLRDQLRLTGRNAGNDTDKLELYQSLEKAEARIQALEKQLDDNSRSWGRERADMNIRLNEAEHGFGRSGGMVLHDYPLYNEKFRGGKNSPRHLSPLYR
;
A
#
# COMPACT_ATOMS: atom_id res chain seq x y z
N MET A 1 45.99 -13.47 30.65
CA MET A 1 46.62 -14.79 30.52
C MET A 1 45.72 -15.78 31.24
N ALA A 2 44.97 -16.61 30.50
CA ALA A 2 44.12 -17.64 31.09
C ALA A 2 44.98 -18.89 31.34
N THR A 3 45.23 -19.19 32.61
CA THR A 3 45.90 -20.42 33.06
C THR A 3 44.96 -21.61 32.83
N MET A 4 45.25 -22.42 31.81
CA MET A 4 44.63 -23.73 31.61
C MET A 4 45.20 -24.69 32.66
N TYR A 5 44.39 -25.02 33.67
CA TYR A 5 44.71 -26.06 34.63
C TYR A 5 44.63 -27.43 33.93
N TYR A 6 45.78 -28.07 33.73
CA TYR A 6 45.83 -29.46 33.30
C TYR A 6 45.31 -30.34 34.44
N ARG A 7 44.09 -30.90 34.26
CA ARG A 7 43.54 -31.89 35.20
C ARG A 7 44.04 -33.27 34.77
N PRO A 8 44.83 -33.98 35.60
CA PRO A 8 45.29 -35.32 35.24
C PRO A 8 44.10 -36.28 35.22
N TYR A 9 43.97 -37.06 34.15
CA TYR A 9 43.00 -38.15 34.05
C TYR A 9 43.29 -39.18 35.14
N SER A 10 42.37 -39.33 36.10
CA SER A 10 42.48 -40.29 37.21
C SER A 10 41.56 -41.50 37.07
N SER A 11 40.99 -41.75 35.89
CA SER A 11 40.18 -42.94 35.64
C SER A 11 41.04 -44.05 35.05
N GLU A 12 41.11 -45.19 35.75
CA GLU A 12 41.73 -46.40 35.22
C GLU A 12 41.09 -46.79 33.87
N PRO A 13 41.85 -47.35 32.91
CA PRO A 13 41.29 -47.82 31.65
C PRO A 13 40.19 -48.86 31.88
N ILE A 14 39.04 -48.69 31.24
CA ILE A 14 37.94 -49.66 31.26
C ILE A 14 38.47 -51.00 30.71
N LYS A 15 38.29 -52.09 31.46
CA LYS A 15 38.71 -53.42 31.03
C LYS A 15 37.80 -53.93 29.93
N ASP A 16 38.34 -54.75 29.04
CA ASP A 16 37.62 -55.27 27.87
C ASP A 16 36.39 -56.08 28.31
N GLY A 17 35.20 -55.64 27.88
CA GLY A 17 33.91 -56.22 28.27
C GLY A 17 33.10 -55.47 29.35
N GLU A 18 33.62 -54.39 29.93
CA GLU A 18 32.86 -53.59 30.91
C GLU A 18 32.07 -52.42 30.28
N MET A 19 30.81 -52.32 30.70
CA MET A 19 29.92 -51.16 30.59
C MET A 19 30.57 -49.85 31.08
N PRO A 20 30.82 -48.78 30.29
CA PRO A 20 31.17 -47.49 30.90
C PRO A 20 30.10 -47.05 31.90
N SER A 21 30.53 -46.43 33.00
CA SER A 21 29.59 -45.89 34.00
C SER A 21 28.62 -44.89 33.37
N TYR A 22 27.41 -44.76 33.91
CA TYR A 22 26.37 -43.88 33.38
C TYR A 22 26.80 -42.40 33.30
N GLU A 23 27.79 -42.00 34.11
CA GLU A 23 28.37 -40.65 34.18
C GLU A 23 29.69 -40.49 33.38
N ALA A 24 30.04 -41.48 32.55
CA ALA A 24 31.31 -41.49 31.80
C ALA A 24 31.43 -40.31 30.82
N VAL A 25 30.32 -39.84 30.25
CA VAL A 25 30.31 -38.72 29.30
C VAL A 25 30.55 -37.38 30.03
N GLU A 26 29.96 -37.21 31.22
CA GLU A 26 30.07 -35.99 32.03
C GLU A 26 31.45 -35.84 32.67
N SER A 27 32.09 -36.96 33.02
CA SER A 27 33.46 -36.98 33.55
C SER A 27 34.55 -36.70 32.50
N VAL A 28 34.33 -37.09 31.25
CA VAL A 28 35.31 -36.87 30.15
C VAL A 28 35.06 -35.54 29.42
N LEU A 29 33.81 -35.10 29.30
CA LEU A 29 33.44 -33.86 28.60
C LEU A 29 32.35 -33.09 29.39
N PRO A 30 32.74 -32.35 30.45
CA PRO A 30 31.80 -31.59 31.29
C PRO A 30 30.99 -30.53 30.53
N GLU A 31 31.51 -30.04 29.40
CA GLU A 31 30.88 -28.97 28.62
C GLU A 31 29.95 -29.47 27.50
N TYR A 32 29.81 -30.79 27.33
CA TYR A 32 29.02 -31.38 26.24
C TYR A 32 27.52 -31.02 26.33
N GLN A 33 27.04 -30.66 27.52
CA GLN A 33 25.65 -30.29 27.78
C GLN A 33 25.24 -28.95 27.14
N TYR A 34 26.21 -28.12 26.71
CA TYR A 34 25.95 -26.80 26.12
C TYR A 34 25.82 -26.80 24.59
N ILE A 35 26.19 -27.88 23.90
CA ILE A 35 26.31 -27.88 22.42
C ILE A 35 25.00 -28.30 21.72
N PHE A 36 24.08 -28.95 22.43
CA PHE A 36 22.83 -29.50 21.85
C PHE A 36 21.54 -28.79 22.31
N VAL A 37 21.65 -27.60 22.92
CA VAL A 37 20.47 -26.78 23.25
C VAL A 37 20.22 -25.78 22.14
N ASP A 38 19.19 -26.02 21.32
CA ASP A 38 18.62 -24.99 20.45
C ASP A 38 18.15 -23.80 21.32
N PRO A 39 18.58 -22.56 21.05
CA PRO A 39 18.33 -21.42 21.94
C PRO A 39 16.86 -20.97 22.01
N ASP A 40 15.97 -21.54 21.18
CA ASP A 40 14.59 -21.06 20.99
C ASP A 40 13.51 -21.83 21.78
N LYS A 41 13.87 -22.66 22.77
CA LYS A 41 12.88 -23.26 23.69
C LYS A 41 13.19 -22.92 25.15
N GLY A 42 12.68 -21.77 25.59
CA GLY A 42 12.67 -21.35 26.99
C GLY A 42 11.74 -22.19 27.88
N GLY A 43 12.18 -23.40 28.24
CA GLY A 43 11.59 -24.21 29.30
C GLY A 43 12.57 -24.40 30.48
N PRO A 44 12.08 -24.62 31.72
CA PRO A 44 12.93 -24.66 32.91
C PRO A 44 13.87 -25.87 32.90
N PRO A 45 15.00 -25.79 33.62
CA PRO A 45 16.05 -26.81 33.58
C PRO A 45 15.50 -28.15 34.07
N HIS A 46 15.71 -29.20 33.28
CA HIS A 46 15.30 -30.55 33.63
C HIS A 46 16.14 -31.04 34.81
N GLY A 47 15.57 -30.95 36.00
CA GLY A 47 16.11 -31.56 37.21
C GLY A 47 16.23 -33.08 37.05
N THR A 48 17.33 -33.61 37.57
CA THR A 48 17.61 -35.01 37.91
C THR A 48 16.37 -35.90 37.94
N ARG A 49 16.17 -36.68 36.88
CA ARG A 49 15.18 -37.76 36.85
C ARG A 49 15.86 -39.04 37.34
N HIS A 50 15.86 -39.25 38.65
CA HIS A 50 16.16 -40.56 39.23
C HIS A 50 15.12 -41.60 38.76
N PRO A 51 15.50 -42.87 38.52
CA PRO A 51 14.53 -43.94 38.39
C PRO A 51 13.86 -44.22 39.75
N PRO A 52 12.57 -44.62 39.80
CA PRO A 52 11.94 -45.02 41.05
C PRO A 52 12.50 -46.38 41.53
N PRO A 53 12.45 -46.68 42.85
CA PRO A 53 12.88 -47.96 43.40
C PRO A 53 11.91 -49.09 42.99
N PRO A 54 12.32 -50.36 43.04
CA PRO A 54 11.45 -51.47 42.66
C PRO A 54 10.38 -51.64 43.76
N VAL A 55 9.11 -51.47 43.40
CA VAL A 55 7.99 -51.74 44.32
C VAL A 55 7.33 -53.05 43.91
N SER A 56 7.26 -53.94 44.91
CA SER A 56 6.55 -55.20 44.95
C SER A 56 5.16 -55.19 44.30
N THR A 57 4.86 -56.34 43.70
CA THR A 57 3.56 -56.88 43.34
C THR A 57 2.47 -56.59 44.39
N GLN A 58 1.46 -55.80 44.01
CA GLN A 58 0.06 -55.95 44.44
C GLN A 58 -0.88 -55.07 43.57
N TYR A 59 -1.83 -55.73 42.89
CA TYR A 59 -3.00 -55.12 42.21
C TYR A 59 -4.01 -54.61 43.26
N PRO A 60 -4.93 -53.62 43.00
CA PRO A 60 -5.84 -53.65 41.85
C PRO A 60 -6.38 -52.30 41.27
N GLY A 61 -6.70 -52.34 39.96
CA GLY A 61 -7.94 -51.79 39.36
C GLY A 61 -8.11 -50.28 39.15
N VAL A 62 -7.83 -49.78 37.93
CA VAL A 62 -8.65 -48.74 37.22
C VAL A 62 -8.35 -48.78 35.69
N PRO A 63 -9.21 -48.20 34.83
CA PRO A 63 -9.86 -48.87 33.71
C PRO A 63 -9.06 -48.84 32.40
N SER A 64 -9.13 -49.94 31.66
CA SER A 64 -8.70 -50.01 30.26
C SER A 64 -9.54 -49.06 29.41
N THR A 65 -9.01 -47.87 29.12
CA THR A 65 -9.38 -47.15 27.90
C THR A 65 -8.96 -48.02 26.72
N SER A 66 -9.95 -48.60 26.04
CA SER A 66 -9.79 -49.25 24.74
C SER A 66 -9.05 -48.31 23.79
N ARG A 67 -7.74 -48.49 23.65
CA ARG A 67 -6.98 -47.93 22.52
C ARG A 67 -7.37 -48.77 21.32
N ALA A 68 -7.95 -48.12 20.31
CA ALA A 68 -8.25 -48.77 19.04
C ALA A 68 -6.94 -49.36 18.47
N PRO A 69 -6.99 -50.53 17.81
CA PRO A 69 -5.81 -51.17 17.22
C PRO A 69 -4.99 -50.23 16.31
N ASP A 70 -5.67 -49.25 15.68
CA ASP A 70 -5.08 -48.23 14.81
C ASP A 70 -4.11 -47.24 15.54
N ASP A 71 -4.20 -47.09 16.86
CA ASP A 71 -3.29 -46.26 17.66
C ASP A 71 -1.99 -46.98 18.03
N LEU A 72 -2.04 -48.31 18.19
CA LEU A 72 -0.86 -49.12 18.49
C LEU A 72 0.06 -49.21 17.26
N ASP A 73 -0.52 -49.34 16.06
CA ASP A 73 0.22 -49.38 14.80
C ASP A 73 0.86 -48.02 14.45
N LYS A 74 0.19 -46.90 14.76
CA LYS A 74 0.80 -45.56 14.62
C LYS A 74 1.94 -45.33 15.60
N THR A 75 1.78 -45.83 16.83
CA THR A 75 2.83 -45.71 17.86
C THR A 75 4.03 -46.59 17.53
N SER A 76 3.81 -47.82 17.06
CA SER A 76 4.89 -48.73 16.64
C SER A 76 5.61 -48.20 15.40
N MET A 77 4.87 -47.65 14.42
CA MET A 77 5.45 -47.01 13.24
C MET A 77 6.24 -45.76 13.61
N SER A 78 5.75 -44.93 14.53
CA SER A 78 6.49 -43.76 15.03
C SER A 78 7.77 -44.14 15.79
N VAL A 79 7.78 -45.26 16.50
CA VAL A 79 8.98 -45.76 17.20
C VAL A 79 10.00 -46.29 16.20
N LEU A 80 9.56 -47.02 15.17
CA LEU A 80 10.42 -47.48 14.08
C LEU A 80 11.03 -46.30 13.31
N ASP A 81 10.22 -45.29 12.96
CA ASP A 81 10.70 -44.06 12.29
C ASP A 81 11.73 -43.31 13.15
N HIS A 82 11.49 -43.24 14.47
CA HIS A 82 12.42 -42.63 15.41
C HIS A 82 13.75 -43.40 15.47
N GLN A 83 13.70 -44.73 15.59
CA GLN A 83 14.88 -45.59 15.58
C GLN A 83 15.65 -45.51 14.25
N MET A 84 14.95 -45.45 13.11
CA MET A 84 15.58 -45.24 11.80
C MET A 84 16.29 -43.89 11.73
N LYS A 85 15.68 -42.83 12.27
CA LYS A 85 16.27 -41.49 12.32
C LYS A 85 17.48 -41.42 13.25
N GLU A 86 17.43 -42.10 14.40
CA GLU A 86 18.59 -42.22 15.30
C GLU A 86 19.74 -42.97 14.64
N LEU A 87 19.47 -44.09 13.96
CA LEU A 87 20.49 -44.81 13.19
C LEU A 87 21.09 -43.95 12.09
N GLU A 88 20.29 -43.14 11.40
CA GLU A 88 20.79 -42.21 10.39
C GLU A 88 21.65 -41.11 11.00
N ASN A 89 21.25 -40.57 12.16
CA ASN A 89 22.05 -39.60 12.91
C ASN A 89 23.39 -40.21 13.36
N TYR A 90 23.39 -41.46 13.83
CA TYR A 90 24.63 -42.16 14.20
C TYR A 90 25.51 -42.43 12.98
N ARG A 91 24.95 -42.86 11.84
CA ARG A 91 25.69 -43.01 10.58
C ARG A 91 26.33 -41.69 10.15
N ALA A 92 25.57 -40.60 10.19
CA ALA A 92 26.07 -39.28 9.85
C ALA A 92 27.18 -38.82 10.81
N ALA A 93 27.03 -39.05 12.11
CA ALA A 93 28.03 -38.72 13.12
C ALA A 93 29.34 -39.53 12.93
N VAL A 94 29.23 -40.83 12.67
CA VAL A 94 30.39 -41.69 12.38
C VAL A 94 31.05 -41.27 11.06
N HIS A 95 30.28 -40.92 10.04
CA HIS A 95 30.82 -40.44 8.77
C HIS A 95 31.59 -39.12 8.96
N LYS A 96 31.01 -38.17 9.72
CA LYS A 96 31.65 -36.91 10.07
C LYS A 96 32.93 -37.12 10.88
N MET A 97 32.88 -37.98 11.90
CA MET A 97 34.07 -38.33 12.69
C MET A 97 35.15 -38.98 11.82
N GLY A 98 34.77 -39.83 10.86
CA GLY A 98 35.70 -40.40 9.87
C GLY A 98 36.37 -39.33 9.02
N GLN A 99 35.61 -38.33 8.56
CA GLN A 99 36.16 -37.17 7.84
C GLN A 99 37.10 -36.35 8.73
N ASP A 100 36.72 -36.09 9.99
CA ASP A 100 37.53 -35.35 10.95
C ASP A 100 38.85 -36.08 11.28
N ILE A 101 38.81 -37.41 11.46
CA ILE A 101 40.01 -38.23 11.66
C ILE A 101 40.94 -38.14 10.45
N LEU A 102 40.40 -38.20 9.22
CA LEU A 102 41.19 -38.05 8.01
C LEU A 102 41.80 -36.65 7.89
N ALA A 103 41.02 -35.61 8.22
CA ALA A 103 41.50 -34.23 8.23
C ALA A 103 42.61 -34.00 9.26
N LEU A 104 42.44 -34.52 10.48
CA LEU A 104 43.48 -34.47 11.53
C LEU A 104 44.74 -35.22 11.10
N ARG A 105 44.61 -36.42 10.50
CA ARG A 105 45.75 -37.15 9.95
C ARG A 105 46.47 -36.36 8.85
N GLN A 106 45.75 -35.64 8.00
CA GLN A 106 46.35 -34.75 7.02
C GLN A 106 47.13 -33.62 7.69
N GLN A 107 46.53 -32.96 8.68
CA GLN A 107 47.19 -31.89 9.43
C GLN A 107 48.46 -32.38 10.15
N VAL A 108 48.43 -33.57 10.77
CA VAL A 108 49.62 -34.17 11.41
C VAL A 108 50.73 -34.37 10.37
N ARG A 109 50.41 -34.93 9.20
CA ARG A 109 51.40 -35.09 8.11
C ARG A 109 51.99 -33.76 7.66
N ASP A 110 51.15 -32.74 7.49
CA ASP A 110 51.59 -31.41 7.08
C ASP A 110 52.48 -30.76 8.16
N LEU A 111 52.11 -30.90 9.44
CA LEU A 111 52.90 -30.43 10.58
C LEU A 111 54.24 -31.15 10.69
N GLU A 112 54.28 -32.46 10.51
CA GLU A 112 55.53 -33.24 10.50
C GLU A 112 56.45 -32.84 9.35
N ALA A 113 55.90 -32.62 8.16
CA ALA A 113 56.63 -32.12 7.00
C ALA A 113 57.20 -30.71 7.26
N ASN A 114 56.38 -29.82 7.83
CA ASN A 114 56.81 -28.47 8.22
C ASN A 114 57.87 -28.50 9.32
N ASN A 115 57.73 -29.36 10.33
CA ASN A 115 58.73 -29.50 11.40
C ASN A 115 60.07 -30.01 10.83
N SER A 116 60.01 -31.00 9.95
CA SER A 116 61.18 -31.53 9.24
C SER A 116 61.83 -30.49 8.33
N GLN A 117 61.05 -29.62 7.70
CA GLN A 117 61.54 -28.49 6.91
C GLN A 117 62.22 -27.44 7.81
N LEU A 118 61.56 -27.02 8.90
CA LEU A 118 62.12 -26.06 9.87
C LEU A 118 63.42 -26.55 10.49
N ARG A 119 63.53 -27.84 10.83
CA ARG A 119 64.77 -28.44 11.33
C ARG A 119 65.89 -28.35 10.30
N ARG A 120 65.58 -28.64 9.02
CA ARG A 120 66.54 -28.49 7.92
C ARG A 120 66.95 -27.03 7.77
N ASP A 121 66.02 -26.10 7.80
CA ASP A 121 66.31 -24.68 7.64
C ASP A 121 67.17 -24.15 8.80
N LEU A 122 66.86 -24.53 10.05
CA LEU A 122 67.67 -24.20 11.22
C LEU A 122 69.11 -24.73 11.11
N ALA A 123 69.29 -25.97 10.66
CA ALA A 123 70.62 -26.54 10.41
C ALA A 123 71.40 -25.72 9.37
N ASN A 124 70.73 -25.34 8.26
CA ASN A 124 71.33 -24.52 7.23
C ASN A 124 71.68 -23.10 7.73
N TYR A 125 70.86 -22.48 8.57
CA TYR A 125 71.16 -21.17 9.18
C TYR A 125 72.37 -21.25 10.12
N ASN A 126 72.49 -22.31 10.93
CA ASN A 126 73.65 -22.52 11.79
C ASN A 126 74.93 -22.70 10.97
N ASP A 127 74.88 -23.45 9.86
CA ASP A 127 76.01 -23.60 8.94
C ASP A 127 76.38 -22.26 8.28
N ALA A 128 75.39 -21.45 7.88
CA ALA A 128 75.62 -20.11 7.34
C ALA A 128 76.22 -19.13 8.38
N SER A 129 75.77 -19.17 9.64
CA SER A 129 76.37 -18.39 10.72
C SER A 129 77.81 -18.85 11.02
N LYS A 130 78.10 -20.15 10.89
CA LYS A 130 79.47 -20.68 11.07
C LYS A 130 80.42 -20.29 9.92
N LEU A 131 79.87 -19.98 8.75
CA LEU A 131 80.62 -19.44 7.61
C LEU A 131 81.01 -17.97 7.80
N MET A 132 80.25 -17.22 8.60
CA MET A 132 80.58 -15.86 9.02
C MET A 132 81.69 -15.93 10.09
N ILE A 133 82.83 -15.31 9.81
CA ILE A 133 83.98 -15.23 10.71
C ILE A 133 84.52 -13.81 10.67
N ASP A 134 85.08 -13.38 11.79
CA ASP A 134 85.66 -12.05 11.93
C ASP A 134 86.93 -11.92 11.09
N SER A 135 87.23 -10.70 10.66
CA SER A 135 88.36 -10.43 9.75
C SER A 135 89.71 -10.89 10.30
N SER A 136 89.87 -10.99 11.63
CA SER A 136 91.08 -11.50 12.29
C SER A 136 91.27 -13.01 12.20
N GLU A 137 90.19 -13.77 11.98
CA GLU A 137 90.24 -15.23 11.82
C GLU A 137 90.52 -15.65 10.38
N LEU A 138 90.39 -14.71 9.43
CA LEU A 138 90.64 -14.93 8.02
C LEU A 138 92.12 -15.19 7.71
N ASP A 139 93.02 -14.50 8.42
CA ASP A 139 94.48 -14.62 8.25
C ASP A 139 95.02 -15.97 8.75
N ASN A 140 94.29 -16.65 9.64
CA ASN A 140 94.65 -17.96 10.19
C ASN A 140 94.19 -19.13 9.31
N LEU A 141 93.41 -18.87 8.25
CA LEU A 141 92.86 -19.90 7.38
C LEU A 141 93.81 -20.23 6.23
N THR A 142 93.87 -21.52 5.91
CA THR A 142 94.56 -21.99 4.72
C THR A 142 93.73 -21.68 3.46
N LYS A 143 94.41 -21.51 2.32
CA LYS A 143 93.76 -21.24 1.02
C LYS A 143 92.59 -22.19 0.66
N PRO A 144 92.67 -23.51 0.92
CA PRO A 144 91.54 -24.42 0.69
C PRO A 144 90.32 -24.10 1.56
N GLU A 145 90.52 -23.71 2.82
CA GLU A 145 89.43 -23.39 3.75
C GLU A 145 88.71 -22.10 3.33
N VAL A 146 89.45 -21.08 2.88
CA VAL A 146 88.88 -19.84 2.32
C VAL A 146 88.06 -20.13 1.06
N MET A 147 88.56 -20.97 0.16
CA MET A 147 87.83 -21.35 -1.06
C MET A 147 86.54 -22.13 -0.76
N SER A 148 86.59 -23.06 0.20
CA SER A 148 85.43 -23.82 0.65
C SER A 148 84.36 -22.90 1.24
N ARG A 149 84.76 -21.96 2.10
CA ARG A 149 83.85 -20.96 2.69
C ARG A 149 83.23 -20.05 1.63
N TYR A 150 84.02 -19.55 0.68
CA TYR A 150 83.52 -18.74 -0.42
C TYR A 150 82.48 -19.50 -1.27
N ALA A 151 82.75 -20.77 -1.59
CA ALA A 151 81.82 -21.62 -2.33
C ALA A 151 80.50 -21.81 -1.55
N ALA A 152 80.58 -22.05 -0.25
CA ALA A 152 79.41 -22.21 0.60
C ALA A 152 78.59 -20.90 0.74
N LEU A 153 79.26 -19.75 0.90
CA LEU A 153 78.60 -18.44 0.94
C LEU A 153 77.87 -18.13 -0.39
N LYS A 154 78.52 -18.42 -1.52
CA LYS A 154 77.92 -18.28 -2.85
C LYS A 154 76.68 -19.17 -3.02
N GLN A 155 76.73 -20.40 -2.51
CA GLN A 155 75.59 -21.32 -2.54
C GLN A 155 74.43 -20.79 -1.68
N THR A 156 74.70 -20.29 -0.47
CA THR A 156 73.70 -19.67 0.41
C THR A 156 73.06 -18.44 -0.23
N LEU A 157 73.85 -17.58 -0.88
CA LEU A 157 73.33 -16.42 -1.60
C LEU A 157 72.43 -16.82 -2.76
N THR A 158 72.82 -17.83 -3.53
CA THR A 158 72.02 -18.36 -4.64
C THR A 158 70.68 -18.93 -4.14
N ARG A 159 70.70 -19.66 -3.02
CA ARG A 159 69.50 -20.17 -2.37
C ARG A 159 68.59 -19.04 -1.88
N SER A 160 69.15 -18.06 -1.18
CA SER A 160 68.40 -16.88 -0.70
C SER A 160 67.76 -16.10 -1.86
N SER A 161 68.47 -15.92 -2.97
CA SER A 161 67.92 -15.31 -4.18
C SER A 161 66.76 -16.13 -4.76
N GLY A 162 66.85 -17.46 -4.72
CA GLY A 162 65.75 -18.35 -5.11
C GLY A 162 64.53 -18.21 -4.20
N ASP A 163 64.73 -18.18 -2.89
CA ASP A 163 63.66 -18.00 -1.91
C ASP A 163 62.95 -16.65 -2.10
N ILE A 164 63.69 -15.56 -2.34
CA ILE A 164 63.12 -14.24 -2.64
C ILE A 164 62.24 -14.29 -3.89
N SER A 165 62.68 -14.97 -4.97
CA SER A 165 61.88 -15.14 -6.17
C SER A 165 60.61 -15.95 -5.89
N ALA A 166 60.70 -17.03 -5.12
CA ALA A 166 59.55 -17.84 -4.74
C ALA A 166 58.54 -17.08 -3.88
N TYR A 167 59.01 -16.25 -2.94
CA TYR A 167 58.14 -15.37 -2.16
C TYR A 167 57.45 -14.32 -3.04
N LYS A 168 58.16 -13.73 -4.00
CA LYS A 168 57.57 -12.80 -4.98
C LYS A 168 56.45 -13.46 -5.79
N ASP A 169 56.67 -14.68 -6.28
CA ASP A 169 55.65 -15.44 -7.01
C ASP A 169 54.44 -15.76 -6.13
N LYS A 170 54.68 -16.13 -4.86
CA LYS A 170 53.60 -16.39 -3.89
C LYS A 170 52.78 -15.14 -3.61
N VAL A 171 53.42 -13.99 -3.41
CA VAL A 171 52.74 -12.70 -3.22
C VAL A 171 51.89 -12.36 -4.45
N GLN A 172 52.43 -12.53 -5.67
CA GLN A 172 51.68 -12.27 -6.90
C GLN A 172 50.46 -13.19 -7.03
N LYS A 173 50.61 -14.49 -6.72
CA LYS A 173 49.50 -15.45 -6.73
C LYS A 173 48.42 -15.05 -5.73
N LEU A 174 48.80 -14.71 -4.50
CA LEU A 174 47.87 -14.28 -3.45
C LEU A 174 47.15 -12.97 -3.82
N GLN A 175 47.84 -12.02 -4.44
CA GLN A 175 47.21 -10.80 -4.96
C GLN A 175 46.17 -11.11 -6.04
N ASN A 176 46.50 -11.99 -6.99
CA ASN A 176 45.56 -12.41 -8.04
C ASN A 176 44.34 -13.15 -7.45
N GLU A 177 44.54 -14.00 -6.45
CA GLU A 177 43.45 -14.66 -5.73
C GLU A 177 42.58 -13.66 -4.96
N LEU A 178 43.18 -12.65 -4.32
CA LEU A 178 42.46 -11.59 -3.63
C LEU A 178 41.60 -10.78 -4.60
N ILE A 179 42.14 -10.40 -5.77
CA ILE A 179 41.39 -9.71 -6.83
C ILE A 179 40.19 -10.56 -7.26
N LYS A 180 40.42 -11.85 -7.57
CA LYS A 180 39.34 -12.76 -7.98
C LYS A 180 38.26 -12.90 -6.91
N LYS A 181 38.65 -13.04 -5.63
CA LYS A 181 37.70 -13.13 -4.51
C LYS A 181 36.92 -11.82 -4.33
N ASN A 182 37.57 -10.67 -4.46
CA ASN A 182 36.91 -9.37 -4.39
C ASN A 182 35.90 -9.17 -5.53
N ASP A 183 36.26 -9.57 -6.75
CA ASP A 183 35.33 -9.52 -7.90
C ASP A 183 34.12 -10.45 -7.72
N GLN A 184 34.32 -11.63 -7.14
CA GLN A 184 33.24 -12.55 -6.78
C GLN A 184 32.33 -11.95 -5.70
N GLU A 185 32.90 -11.36 -4.67
CA GLU A 185 32.16 -10.67 -3.60
C GLU A 185 31.35 -9.50 -4.15
N LYS A 186 31.94 -8.69 -5.04
CA LYS A 186 31.23 -7.59 -5.71
C LYS A 186 30.02 -8.08 -6.50
N LYS A 187 30.16 -9.18 -7.26
CA LYS A 187 29.03 -9.81 -7.97
C LYS A 187 27.97 -10.34 -7.01
N PHE A 188 28.39 -10.97 -5.92
CA PHE A 188 27.48 -11.47 -4.89
C PHE A 188 26.66 -10.33 -4.25
N LEU A 189 27.32 -9.22 -3.90
CA LEU A 189 26.67 -8.03 -3.35
C LEU A 189 25.68 -7.42 -4.35
N GLN A 190 26.03 -7.34 -5.64
CA GLN A 190 25.13 -6.84 -6.67
C GLN A 190 23.86 -7.71 -6.79
N ILE A 191 24.04 -9.03 -6.79
CA ILE A 191 22.94 -9.99 -6.83
C ILE A 191 22.09 -9.86 -5.56
N GLN A 192 22.70 -9.75 -4.38
CA GLN A 192 22.01 -9.57 -3.10
C GLN A 192 21.15 -8.29 -3.08
N GLN A 193 21.66 -7.18 -3.62
CA GLN A 193 20.90 -5.93 -3.74
C GLN A 193 19.70 -6.09 -4.67
N SER A 194 19.87 -6.77 -5.81
CA SER A 194 18.77 -7.08 -6.74
C SER A 194 17.70 -7.96 -6.07
N TYR A 195 18.11 -9.00 -5.34
CA TYR A 195 17.18 -9.84 -4.57
C TYR A 195 16.42 -9.05 -3.50
N LYS A 196 17.11 -8.17 -2.78
CA LYS A 196 16.45 -7.29 -1.80
C LYS A 196 15.38 -6.44 -2.46
N HIS A 197 15.69 -5.80 -3.58
CA HIS A 197 14.74 -5.00 -4.34
C HIS A 197 13.54 -5.82 -4.84
N GLN A 198 13.78 -7.02 -5.38
CA GLN A 198 12.72 -7.93 -5.81
C GLN A 198 11.83 -8.37 -4.64
N SER A 199 12.41 -8.66 -3.47
CA SER A 199 11.68 -9.03 -2.26
C SER A 199 10.76 -7.89 -1.79
N GLU A 200 11.29 -6.66 -1.74
CA GLU A 200 10.50 -5.46 -1.41
C GLU A 200 9.34 -5.25 -2.38
N LEU A 201 9.58 -5.46 -3.69
CA LEU A 201 8.54 -5.39 -4.70
C LEU A 201 7.45 -6.45 -4.47
N VAL A 202 7.83 -7.70 -4.19
CA VAL A 202 6.87 -8.77 -3.90
C VAL A 202 6.00 -8.44 -2.69
N VAL A 203 6.58 -7.92 -1.60
CA VAL A 203 5.83 -7.48 -0.41
C VAL A 203 4.84 -6.36 -0.77
N SER A 204 5.28 -5.38 -1.58
CA SER A 204 4.41 -4.28 -2.02
C SER A 204 3.23 -4.79 -2.87
N LEU A 205 3.46 -5.78 -3.73
CA LEU A 205 2.43 -6.39 -4.56
C LEU A 205 1.45 -7.21 -3.73
N GLN A 206 1.93 -7.97 -2.73
CA GLN A 206 1.07 -8.68 -1.78
C GLN A 206 0.17 -7.71 -1.00
N ALA A 207 0.69 -6.55 -0.59
CA ALA A 207 -0.11 -5.52 0.05
C ALA A 207 -1.20 -4.97 -0.88
N LYS A 208 -0.88 -4.74 -2.16
CA LYS A 208 -1.88 -4.34 -3.18
C LYS A 208 -2.95 -5.40 -3.39
N ILE A 209 -2.58 -6.68 -3.45
CA ILE A 209 -3.54 -7.79 -3.57
C ILE A 209 -4.47 -7.82 -2.35
N LYS A 210 -3.93 -7.65 -1.13
CA LYS A 210 -4.75 -7.60 0.09
C LYS A 210 -5.74 -6.44 0.05
N LYS A 211 -5.31 -5.26 -0.39
CA LYS A 211 -6.19 -4.08 -0.57
C LYS A 211 -7.28 -4.34 -1.62
N MET A 212 -6.93 -4.97 -2.74
CA MET A 212 -7.89 -5.33 -3.79
C MET A 212 -8.98 -6.27 -3.25
N ARG A 213 -8.61 -7.31 -2.50
CA ARG A 213 -9.59 -8.21 -1.84
C ARG A 213 -10.53 -7.48 -0.88
N GLN A 214 -10.00 -6.54 -0.10
CA GLN A 214 -10.84 -5.72 0.79
C GLN A 214 -11.85 -4.87 0.02
N LEU A 215 -11.45 -4.31 -1.12
CA LEU A 215 -12.35 -3.55 -1.99
C LEU A 215 -13.39 -4.46 -2.65
N GLU A 216 -13.00 -5.64 -3.14
CA GLU A 216 -13.95 -6.62 -3.67
C GLU A 216 -15.00 -7.04 -2.64
N GLU A 217 -14.59 -7.27 -1.39
CA GLU A 217 -15.53 -7.54 -0.30
C GLU A 217 -16.46 -6.36 -0.02
N ALA A 218 -15.95 -5.13 -0.09
CA ALA A 218 -16.76 -3.93 0.06
C ALA A 218 -17.78 -3.79 -1.08
N CYS A 219 -17.37 -4.02 -2.33
CA CYS A 219 -18.28 -4.05 -3.49
C CYS A 219 -19.36 -5.12 -3.32
N LYS A 220 -19.01 -6.36 -2.94
CA LYS A 220 -20.00 -7.42 -2.64
C LYS A 220 -20.96 -7.06 -1.51
N LYS A 221 -20.51 -6.28 -0.52
CA LYS A 221 -21.40 -5.78 0.55
C LYS A 221 -22.32 -4.70 0.00
N GLN A 222 -21.83 -3.80 -0.84
CA GLN A 222 -22.62 -2.77 -1.51
C GLN A 222 -23.65 -3.37 -2.47
N GLU A 223 -23.30 -4.36 -3.29
CA GLU A 223 -24.23 -5.10 -4.16
C GLU A 223 -25.41 -5.66 -3.34
N ARG A 224 -25.12 -6.30 -2.20
CA ARG A 224 -26.18 -6.80 -1.30
C ARG A 224 -27.06 -5.70 -0.72
N VAL A 225 -26.54 -4.49 -0.50
CA VAL A 225 -27.34 -3.34 -0.05
C VAL A 225 -28.22 -2.84 -1.19
N ILE A 226 -27.67 -2.73 -2.40
CA ILE A 226 -28.41 -2.33 -3.61
C ILE A 226 -29.57 -3.30 -3.86
N GLU A 227 -29.33 -4.61 -3.85
CA GLU A 227 -30.40 -5.61 -4.01
C GLU A 227 -31.53 -5.46 -2.98
N ARG A 228 -31.20 -5.12 -1.72
CA ARG A 228 -32.21 -4.87 -0.69
C ARG A 228 -32.98 -3.59 -0.96
N MET A 229 -32.29 -2.52 -1.36
CA MET A 229 -32.91 -1.25 -1.72
C MET A 229 -33.85 -1.43 -2.92
N GLU A 230 -33.43 -2.15 -3.95
CA GLU A 230 -34.25 -2.50 -5.11
C GLU A 230 -35.51 -3.26 -4.69
N LYS A 231 -35.40 -4.27 -3.82
CA LYS A 231 -36.57 -4.99 -3.30
C LYS A 231 -37.54 -4.09 -2.53
N VAL A 232 -37.04 -3.14 -1.75
CA VAL A 232 -37.89 -2.18 -1.03
C VAL A 232 -38.60 -1.26 -2.01
N LEU A 233 -37.88 -0.72 -2.99
CA LEU A 233 -38.46 0.13 -4.05
C LEU A 233 -39.51 -0.64 -4.85
N GLU A 234 -39.24 -1.89 -5.24
CA GLU A 234 -40.19 -2.72 -5.98
C GLU A 234 -41.47 -2.99 -5.17
N LYS A 235 -41.34 -3.26 -3.86
CA LYS A 235 -42.50 -3.38 -2.95
C LYS A 235 -43.29 -2.08 -2.86
N GLN A 236 -42.60 -0.94 -2.71
CA GLN A 236 -43.26 0.37 -2.65
C GLN A 236 -44.01 0.69 -3.94
N HIS A 237 -43.44 0.37 -5.11
CA HIS A 237 -44.10 0.51 -6.39
C HIS A 237 -45.32 -0.41 -6.53
N LYS A 238 -45.24 -1.68 -6.11
CA LYS A 238 -46.38 -2.62 -6.11
C LYS A 238 -47.50 -2.18 -5.15
N GLU A 239 -47.15 -1.66 -3.98
CA GLU A 239 -48.13 -1.15 -3.01
C GLU A 239 -48.82 0.13 -3.49
N ARG A 240 -48.09 1.04 -4.16
CA ARG A 240 -48.69 2.21 -4.83
C ARG A 240 -49.61 1.81 -5.98
N GLY A 241 -49.22 0.82 -6.80
CA GLY A 241 -50.09 0.30 -7.87
C GLY A 241 -51.35 -0.41 -7.37
N LYS A 242 -51.34 -0.99 -6.16
CA LYS A 242 -52.53 -1.59 -5.54
C LYS A 242 -53.42 -0.60 -4.80
N ARG A 243 -52.88 0.54 -4.34
CA ARG A 243 -53.66 1.61 -3.69
C ARG A 243 -54.28 2.55 -4.74
N GLY A 244 -55.31 2.06 -5.43
CA GLY A 244 -56.52 2.83 -5.73
C GLY A 244 -56.43 4.10 -6.58
N THR A 245 -55.33 4.37 -7.30
CA THR A 245 -55.31 5.48 -8.26
C THR A 245 -56.10 5.17 -9.52
N ASP A 246 -56.16 3.90 -9.94
CA ASP A 246 -56.81 3.53 -11.20
C ASP A 246 -58.33 3.47 -11.08
N LYS A 247 -58.86 3.03 -9.92
CA LYS A 247 -60.31 2.87 -9.74
C LYS A 247 -61.04 4.21 -9.57
N ALA A 248 -60.43 5.14 -8.83
CA ALA A 248 -60.95 6.51 -8.72
C ALA A 248 -60.83 7.29 -10.05
N ALA A 249 -59.80 7.00 -10.84
CA ALA A 249 -59.62 7.59 -12.17
C ALA A 249 -60.57 6.98 -13.21
N GLU A 250 -60.87 5.69 -13.14
CA GLU A 250 -61.89 5.03 -13.97
C GLU A 250 -63.29 5.56 -13.66
N ASP A 251 -63.67 5.67 -12.38
CA ASP A 251 -64.98 6.19 -11.98
C ASP A 251 -65.15 7.68 -12.40
N ALA A 252 -64.08 8.48 -12.30
CA ALA A 252 -64.08 9.86 -12.78
C ALA A 252 -64.20 9.96 -14.31
N ASN A 253 -63.52 9.09 -15.06
CA ASN A 253 -63.63 9.05 -16.52
C ASN A 253 -65.01 8.59 -16.98
N ALA A 254 -65.62 7.62 -16.30
CA ALA A 254 -66.98 7.17 -16.59
C ALA A 254 -68.00 8.30 -16.39
N ALA A 255 -67.88 9.06 -15.30
CA ALA A 255 -68.74 10.22 -15.02
C ALA A 255 -68.60 11.33 -16.07
N LEU A 256 -67.37 11.65 -16.50
CA LEU A 256 -67.12 12.65 -17.55
C LEU A 256 -67.67 12.23 -18.92
N LEU A 257 -67.68 10.93 -19.22
CA LEU A 257 -68.22 10.39 -20.46
C LEU A 257 -69.75 10.54 -20.51
N GLU A 258 -70.41 10.30 -19.39
CA GLU A 258 -71.86 10.46 -19.24
C GLU A 258 -72.27 11.93 -19.32
N GLU A 259 -71.52 12.83 -18.69
CA GLU A 259 -71.73 14.28 -18.81
C GLU A 259 -71.54 14.77 -20.26
N ASN A 260 -70.50 14.30 -20.95
CA ASN A 260 -70.27 14.62 -22.36
C ASN A 260 -71.45 14.20 -23.25
N LYS A 261 -72.03 13.03 -23.00
CA LYS A 261 -73.22 12.57 -23.72
C LYS A 261 -74.40 13.50 -23.48
N ARG A 262 -74.61 13.94 -22.23
CA ARG A 262 -75.68 14.88 -21.87
C ARG A 262 -75.51 16.24 -22.55
N LEU A 263 -74.29 16.79 -22.55
CA LEU A 263 -73.97 18.08 -23.17
C LEU A 263 -74.19 18.06 -24.69
N ARG A 264 -73.84 16.95 -25.35
CA ARG A 264 -74.12 16.77 -26.79
C ARG A 264 -75.61 16.80 -27.07
N GLN A 265 -76.41 16.15 -26.22
CA GLN A 265 -77.86 16.11 -26.38
C GLN A 265 -78.50 17.50 -26.17
N GLN A 266 -78.05 18.25 -25.15
CA GLN A 266 -78.48 19.64 -24.94
C GLN A 266 -78.11 20.56 -26.11
N THR A 267 -76.96 20.31 -26.76
CA THR A 267 -76.54 21.07 -27.94
C THR A 267 -77.42 20.77 -29.17
N GLU A 268 -77.84 19.51 -29.33
CA GLU A 268 -78.81 19.08 -30.35
C GLU A 268 -80.15 19.81 -30.14
N ASP A 269 -80.67 19.80 -28.92
CA ASP A 269 -81.94 20.45 -28.55
C ASP A 269 -81.91 21.97 -28.80
N LEU A 270 -80.79 22.63 -28.49
CA LEU A 270 -80.60 24.06 -28.75
C LEU A 270 -80.49 24.38 -30.25
N ARG A 271 -79.87 23.49 -31.05
CA ARG A 271 -79.83 23.64 -32.51
C ARG A 271 -81.22 23.51 -33.11
N ASP A 272 -82.05 22.61 -32.58
CA ASP A 272 -83.42 22.44 -33.02
C ASP A 272 -84.30 23.64 -32.60
N GLN A 273 -84.11 24.19 -31.40
CA GLN A 273 -84.72 25.47 -31.01
C GLN A 273 -84.29 26.62 -31.92
N LEU A 274 -83.01 26.69 -32.31
CA LEU A 274 -82.52 27.74 -33.22
C LEU A 274 -83.09 27.58 -34.64
N ARG A 275 -83.31 26.36 -35.10
CA ARG A 275 -84.02 26.06 -36.36
C ARG A 275 -85.49 26.50 -36.32
N LEU A 276 -86.14 26.39 -35.17
CA LEU A 276 -87.52 26.85 -34.96
C LEU A 276 -87.64 28.37 -34.81
N THR A 277 -86.61 29.03 -34.28
CA THR A 277 -86.62 30.48 -33.95
C THR A 277 -86.06 31.37 -35.07
N GLY A 278 -85.35 30.80 -36.06
CA GLY A 278 -84.66 31.52 -37.14
C GLY A 278 -85.51 32.14 -38.25
N ARG A 279 -86.82 32.44 -38.03
CA ARG A 279 -87.71 32.93 -39.10
C ARG A 279 -88.23 34.38 -38.97
N ASN A 280 -87.91 35.14 -37.92
CA ASN A 280 -88.44 36.51 -37.77
C ASN A 280 -87.37 37.60 -37.51
N ALA A 281 -87.08 38.35 -38.57
CA ALA A 281 -86.85 39.81 -38.68
C ALA A 281 -86.60 40.69 -37.42
N GLY A 282 -85.53 40.43 -36.66
CA GLY A 282 -85.05 41.34 -35.60
C GLY A 282 -83.53 41.60 -35.60
N ASN A 283 -82.75 40.95 -36.47
CA ASN A 283 -81.29 40.95 -36.39
C ASN A 283 -80.58 42.09 -37.13
N ASP A 284 -81.24 42.77 -38.07
CA ASP A 284 -80.54 43.74 -38.94
C ASP A 284 -80.33 45.11 -38.28
N THR A 285 -81.22 45.52 -37.36
CA THR A 285 -81.07 46.76 -36.58
C THR A 285 -79.96 46.63 -35.54
N ASP A 286 -79.96 45.54 -34.78
CA ASP A 286 -78.96 45.29 -33.74
C ASP A 286 -77.57 45.07 -34.36
N LYS A 287 -77.51 44.48 -35.56
CA LYS A 287 -76.29 44.33 -36.35
C LYS A 287 -75.72 45.68 -36.81
N LEU A 288 -76.56 46.62 -37.22
CA LEU A 288 -76.13 47.98 -37.56
C LEU A 288 -75.60 48.74 -36.34
N GLU A 289 -76.25 48.62 -35.18
CA GLU A 289 -75.77 49.22 -33.93
C GLU A 289 -74.44 48.60 -33.47
N LEU A 290 -74.28 47.28 -33.60
CA LEU A 290 -73.03 46.58 -33.30
C LEU A 290 -71.89 47.03 -34.21
N TYR A 291 -72.12 47.25 -35.51
CA TYR A 291 -71.09 47.79 -36.40
C TYR A 291 -70.72 49.22 -36.05
N GLN A 292 -71.68 50.07 -35.69
CA GLN A 292 -71.38 51.44 -35.27
C GLN A 292 -70.64 51.48 -33.92
N SER A 293 -70.94 50.54 -33.03
CA SER A 293 -70.21 50.35 -31.77
C SER A 293 -68.79 49.83 -32.01
N LEU A 294 -68.62 48.90 -32.96
CA LEU A 294 -67.32 48.39 -33.39
C LEU A 294 -66.46 49.51 -33.99
N GLU A 295 -67.00 50.30 -34.92
CA GLU A 295 -66.28 51.42 -35.55
C GLU A 295 -65.82 52.46 -34.50
N LYS A 296 -66.69 52.78 -33.53
CA LYS A 296 -66.32 53.66 -32.40
C LYS A 296 -65.23 53.04 -31.51
N ALA A 297 -65.29 51.73 -31.25
CA ALA A 297 -64.29 51.02 -30.47
C ALA A 297 -62.94 50.96 -31.21
N GLU A 298 -62.95 50.69 -32.52
CA GLU A 298 -61.76 50.68 -33.37
C GLU A 298 -61.11 52.06 -33.46
N ALA A 299 -61.90 53.12 -33.66
CA ALA A 299 -61.38 54.50 -33.63
C ALA A 299 -60.77 54.86 -32.27
N ARG A 300 -61.37 54.38 -31.17
CA ARG A 300 -60.83 54.57 -29.81
C ARG A 300 -59.53 53.80 -29.60
N ILE A 301 -59.44 52.56 -30.10
CA ILE A 301 -58.22 51.75 -30.03
C ILE A 301 -57.10 52.44 -30.80
N GLN A 302 -57.35 52.85 -32.05
CA GLN A 302 -56.34 53.57 -32.85
C GLN A 302 -55.88 54.87 -32.18
N ALA A 303 -56.80 55.62 -31.56
CA ALA A 303 -56.44 56.82 -30.81
C ALA A 303 -55.58 56.52 -29.57
N LEU A 304 -55.91 55.46 -28.83
CA LEU A 304 -55.14 55.00 -27.67
C LEU A 304 -53.77 54.45 -28.08
N GLU A 305 -53.67 53.71 -29.18
CA GLU A 305 -52.41 53.22 -29.74
C GLU A 305 -51.51 54.37 -30.16
N LYS A 306 -52.07 55.41 -30.82
CA LYS A 306 -51.32 56.63 -31.16
C LYS A 306 -50.84 57.36 -29.90
N GLN A 307 -51.70 57.49 -28.89
CA GLN A 307 -51.30 58.06 -27.60
C GLN A 307 -50.19 57.23 -26.94
N LEU A 308 -50.24 55.90 -27.04
CA LEU A 308 -49.22 55.02 -26.49
C LEU A 308 -47.87 55.18 -27.23
N ASP A 309 -47.89 55.28 -28.55
CA ASP A 309 -46.68 55.53 -29.35
C ASP A 309 -46.08 56.91 -29.04
N ASP A 310 -46.91 57.95 -28.99
CA ASP A 310 -46.48 59.30 -28.62
C ASP A 310 -45.93 59.36 -27.18
N ASN A 311 -46.58 58.66 -26.25
CA ASN A 311 -46.11 58.56 -24.86
C ASN A 311 -44.78 57.79 -24.80
N SER A 312 -44.66 56.64 -25.45
CA SER A 312 -43.41 55.87 -25.55
C SER A 312 -42.26 56.72 -26.11
N ARG A 313 -42.51 57.49 -27.17
CA ARG A 313 -41.53 58.43 -27.74
C ARG A 313 -41.17 59.55 -26.77
N SER A 314 -42.16 60.13 -26.07
CA SER A 314 -41.92 61.18 -25.07
C SER A 314 -41.11 60.65 -23.88
N TRP A 315 -41.43 59.45 -23.40
CA TRP A 315 -40.75 58.79 -22.30
C TRP A 315 -39.33 58.37 -22.70
N GLY A 316 -39.12 57.93 -23.93
CA GLY A 316 -37.80 57.68 -24.50
C GLY A 316 -36.95 58.96 -24.55
N ARG A 317 -37.54 60.10 -24.95
CA ARG A 317 -36.86 61.41 -24.92
C ARG A 317 -36.55 61.87 -23.49
N GLU A 318 -37.51 61.79 -22.57
CA GLU A 318 -37.30 62.16 -21.17
C GLU A 318 -36.27 61.27 -20.48
N ARG A 319 -36.30 59.96 -20.74
CA ARG A 319 -35.31 59.02 -20.22
C ARG A 319 -33.93 59.31 -20.80
N ALA A 320 -33.82 59.61 -22.10
CA ALA A 320 -32.56 60.01 -22.71
C ALA A 320 -32.04 61.32 -22.10
N ASP A 321 -32.90 62.33 -21.91
CA ASP A 321 -32.56 63.61 -21.27
C ASP A 321 -32.09 63.40 -19.81
N MET A 322 -32.81 62.58 -19.03
CA MET A 322 -32.42 62.23 -17.66
C MET A 322 -31.11 61.44 -17.63
N ASN A 323 -30.87 60.55 -18.58
CA ASN A 323 -29.63 59.79 -18.66
C ASN A 323 -28.44 60.70 -19.04
N ILE A 324 -28.67 61.68 -19.92
CA ILE A 324 -27.70 62.74 -20.23
C ILE A 324 -27.42 63.54 -18.95
N ARG A 325 -28.44 64.01 -18.23
CA ARG A 325 -28.27 64.76 -16.97
C ARG A 325 -27.54 63.95 -15.88
N LEU A 326 -27.83 62.65 -15.76
CA LEU A 326 -27.12 61.77 -14.84
C LEU A 326 -25.66 61.60 -15.25
N ASN A 327 -25.39 61.38 -16.53
CA ASN A 327 -24.03 61.27 -17.05
C ASN A 327 -23.24 62.59 -16.89
N GLU A 328 -23.89 63.74 -17.10
CA GLU A 328 -23.32 65.06 -16.81
C GLU A 328 -23.03 65.22 -15.31
N ALA A 329 -23.94 64.81 -14.42
CA ALA A 329 -23.73 64.85 -12.98
C ALA A 329 -22.59 63.93 -12.51
N GLU A 330 -22.47 62.72 -13.09
CA GLU A 330 -21.42 61.74 -12.77
C GLU A 330 -20.03 62.20 -13.21
N HIS A 331 -19.93 62.93 -14.33
CA HIS A 331 -18.68 63.48 -14.85
C HIS A 331 -18.41 64.94 -14.40
N GLY A 332 -19.18 65.45 -13.43
CA GLY A 332 -18.96 66.77 -12.81
C GLY A 332 -19.35 67.98 -13.68
N PHE A 333 -20.04 67.76 -14.79
CA PHE A 333 -20.63 68.80 -15.65
C PHE A 333 -22.07 69.16 -15.25
N GLY A 334 -22.67 68.38 -14.34
CA GLY A 334 -23.97 68.68 -13.74
C GLY A 334 -23.90 70.01 -13.00
N ARG A 335 -24.76 70.94 -13.39
CA ARG A 335 -24.82 72.31 -12.85
C ARG A 335 -24.96 72.29 -11.32
N SER A 336 -23.85 72.40 -10.62
CA SER A 336 -23.76 72.72 -9.21
C SER A 336 -24.20 74.18 -9.01
N GLY A 337 -25.10 74.39 -8.03
CA GLY A 337 -25.42 75.65 -7.36
C GLY A 337 -25.47 76.94 -8.19
N GLY A 338 -26.67 77.50 -8.35
CA GLY A 338 -26.89 78.77 -9.03
C GLY A 338 -25.90 79.88 -8.66
N MET A 339 -25.26 80.48 -9.68
CA MET A 339 -24.70 81.82 -9.54
C MET A 339 -25.85 82.82 -9.46
N VAL A 340 -26.04 83.38 -8.27
CA VAL A 340 -26.74 84.65 -8.09
C VAL A 340 -25.76 85.76 -8.48
N LEU A 341 -25.98 86.40 -9.62
CA LEU A 341 -25.49 87.76 -9.86
C LEU A 341 -26.71 88.66 -10.10
N HIS A 342 -26.99 89.49 -9.10
CA HIS A 342 -27.99 90.55 -9.09
C HIS A 342 -27.45 91.78 -9.83
N ASP A 343 -28.18 92.28 -10.84
CA ASP A 343 -28.62 93.70 -10.97
C ASP A 343 -29.26 93.99 -12.36
N TYR A 344 -30.61 94.02 -12.37
CA TYR A 344 -31.58 95.00 -12.90
C TYR A 344 -31.25 95.93 -14.12
N PRO A 345 -32.26 96.49 -14.84
CA PRO A 345 -33.50 95.91 -15.39
C PRO A 345 -33.80 96.37 -16.85
N LEU A 346 -34.75 95.72 -17.56
CA LEU A 346 -35.68 96.43 -18.45
C LEU A 346 -37.01 95.66 -18.60
N TYR A 347 -38.05 96.27 -18.03
CA TYR A 347 -39.45 96.38 -18.47
C TYR A 347 -40.14 95.25 -19.27
N ASN A 348 -41.20 94.72 -18.63
CA ASN A 348 -42.62 94.75 -19.08
C ASN A 348 -42.89 94.26 -20.51
N GLU A 349 -43.62 93.17 -20.71
CA GLU A 349 -45.09 93.11 -20.79
C GLU A 349 -45.38 91.70 -21.33
N LYS A 350 -46.48 90.99 -21.16
CA LYS A 350 -47.77 91.12 -20.48
C LYS A 350 -48.44 89.79 -20.79
N PHE A 351 -49.28 89.32 -19.87
CA PHE A 351 -50.52 88.58 -20.18
C PHE A 351 -50.33 87.13 -20.67
N ARG A 352 -51.12 86.15 -20.24
CA ARG A 352 -52.28 86.12 -19.35
C ARG A 352 -52.65 84.65 -19.17
N GLY A 353 -53.23 84.35 -18.01
CA GLY A 353 -54.17 83.25 -17.79
C GLY A 353 -53.49 81.87 -17.74
N GLY A 354 -53.33 81.23 -16.58
CA GLY A 354 -54.39 81.02 -15.59
C GLY A 354 -55.50 80.15 -16.22
N LYS A 355 -55.91 79.03 -15.64
CA LYS A 355 -56.05 78.70 -14.23
C LYS A 355 -56.20 77.18 -14.07
N ASN A 356 -55.60 76.68 -13.00
CA ASN A 356 -56.19 75.78 -12.00
C ASN A 356 -56.72 74.40 -12.45
N SER A 357 -55.89 73.36 -12.29
CA SER A 357 -55.88 72.45 -11.11
C SER A 357 -57.13 72.46 -10.18
N PRO A 358 -57.37 71.43 -9.32
CA PRO A 358 -57.04 69.99 -9.40
C PRO A 358 -58.20 69.09 -8.87
N ARG A 359 -57.88 67.81 -8.65
CA ARG A 359 -58.55 66.83 -7.74
C ARG A 359 -59.76 66.15 -8.42
N HIS A 360 -59.99 64.86 -8.29
CA HIS A 360 -59.92 64.04 -7.10
C HIS A 360 -59.98 62.57 -7.53
N LEU A 361 -59.27 61.71 -6.81
CA LEU A 361 -59.30 60.25 -6.96
C LEU A 361 -60.63 59.64 -6.46
N SER A 362 -60.82 58.37 -6.77
CA SER A 362 -61.66 57.35 -6.10
C SER A 362 -63.06 57.09 -6.71
N PRO A 363 -63.68 55.91 -6.45
CA PRO A 363 -63.55 54.76 -7.36
C PRO A 363 -64.88 53.96 -7.54
N LEU A 364 -64.79 52.84 -8.27
CA LEU A 364 -65.58 51.60 -8.12
C LEU A 364 -67.05 51.53 -8.62
N TYR A 365 -67.34 50.35 -9.20
CA TYR A 365 -68.63 49.68 -9.42
C TYR A 365 -69.72 50.43 -10.22
N ARG A 366 -69.97 50.00 -11.46
CA ARG A 366 -70.98 48.99 -11.82
C ARG A 366 -70.90 48.66 -13.31
#